data_AF-A0A5N7SG26-F1
#
_entry.id   AF-A0A5N7SG26-F1
#
_cell.length_a   1.000
_cell.length_b   1.000
_cell.length_c   1.000
_cell.angle_alpha   90.00
_cell.angle_beta   90.00
_cell.angle_gamma   90.00
#
_symmetry.space_group_name_H-M   'P 1'
#
loop_
_entity.id
_entity.type
_entity.pdbx_description
1 polymer ?
#
loop_
_entity_poly.entity_id
_entity_poly.type
_entity_poly.pdbx_seq_one_letter_code
_entity_poly.pdbx_strand_id
1 'polypeptide(L)'
;MNISELLDMTQVRTHAEYDSALARKLGVSRQTVSNWRVGRTFPDAKACGRISEATGIPLNVIMGVVGEERATDQEEKAVWRRLAGKAAAVLVLITAGTMAQPNTAQAAVSKAVTEAGNGGMYIMFP
;
A
#
# COMPACT_ATOMS: atom_id res chain seq x y z
N MET A 1 -4.66 -10.15 5.39
CA MET A 1 -3.27 -9.77 5.64
C MET A 1 -3.08 -9.51 7.12
N ASN A 2 -2.30 -10.34 7.80
CA ASN A 2 -1.89 -10.15 9.19
C ASN A 2 -0.37 -9.92 9.30
N ILE A 3 0.13 -9.73 10.52
CA ILE A 3 1.56 -9.44 10.75
C ILE A 3 2.45 -10.63 10.36
N SER A 4 2.03 -11.87 10.63
CA SER A 4 2.79 -13.07 10.27
C SER A 4 2.93 -13.22 8.76
N GLU A 5 1.85 -13.01 8.01
CA GLU A 5 1.87 -13.00 6.54
C GLU A 5 2.81 -11.90 6.00
N LEU A 6 2.81 -10.70 6.59
CA LEU A 6 3.76 -9.64 6.22
C LEU A 6 5.21 -10.05 6.46
N LEU A 7 5.51 -10.72 7.58
CA LEU A 7 6.86 -11.20 7.88
C LEU A 7 7.28 -12.31 6.91
N ASP A 8 6.38 -13.21 6.52
CA ASP A 8 6.65 -14.26 5.54
C ASP A 8 6.92 -13.67 4.15
N MET A 9 6.10 -12.70 3.72
CA MET A 9 6.35 -11.96 2.48
C MET A 9 7.71 -11.25 2.52
N THR A 10 8.06 -10.66 3.66
CA THR A 10 9.36 -10.00 3.85
C THR A 10 10.51 -11.00 3.78
N GLN A 11 10.36 -12.21 4.34
CA GLN A 11 11.37 -13.27 4.23
C GLN A 11 11.59 -13.69 2.79
N VAL A 12 10.51 -13.93 2.04
CA VAL A 12 10.57 -14.30 0.63
C VAL A 12 11.26 -13.21 -0.19
N ARG A 13 10.88 -11.94 0.01
CA ARG A 13 11.44 -10.80 -0.74
C ARG A 13 12.89 -10.50 -0.41
N THR A 14 13.29 -10.75 0.83
CA THR A 14 14.67 -10.52 1.25
C THR A 14 15.54 -11.76 1.10
N HIS A 15 15.02 -12.92 0.70
CA HIS A 15 15.76 -14.20 0.73
C HIS A 15 16.34 -14.49 2.13
N ALA A 16 15.55 -14.26 3.18
CA ALA A 16 15.92 -14.64 4.54
C ALA A 16 15.41 -16.05 4.84
N GLU A 17 16.32 -17.02 5.00
CA GLU A 17 15.96 -18.43 5.25
C GLU A 17 15.30 -18.65 6.62
N TYR A 18 15.63 -17.82 7.60
CA TYR A 18 15.15 -17.97 8.99
C TYR A 18 14.82 -16.61 9.60
N ASP A 19 14.01 -16.61 10.66
CA ASP A 19 13.63 -15.41 11.42
C ASP A 19 14.83 -14.63 11.96
N SER A 20 15.94 -15.30 12.28
CA SER A 20 17.18 -14.64 12.70
C SER A 20 17.83 -13.83 11.56
N ALA A 21 17.78 -14.35 10.33
CA ALA A 21 18.25 -13.65 9.14
C ALA A 21 17.34 -12.46 8.81
N LEU A 22 16.02 -12.63 8.91
CA LEU A 22 15.04 -11.55 8.77
C LEU A 22 15.28 -10.45 9.81
N ALA A 23 15.41 -10.83 11.08
CA ALA A 23 15.63 -9.91 12.18
C ALA A 23 16.87 -9.02 11.96
N ARG A 24 17.98 -9.63 11.49
CA ARG A 24 19.18 -8.88 11.11
C ARG A 24 18.92 -7.85 10.01
N LYS A 25 18.19 -8.23 8.96
CA LYS A 25 17.84 -7.32 7.85
C LYS A 25 16.92 -6.19 8.31
N LEU A 26 16.01 -6.49 9.22
CA LEU A 26 15.13 -5.52 9.84
C LEU A 26 15.78 -4.75 10.99
N GLY A 27 17.04 -5.00 11.34
CA GLY A 27 17.73 -4.31 12.44
C GLY A 27 17.10 -4.50 13.82
N VAL A 28 16.53 -5.69 14.08
CA VAL A 28 15.90 -6.06 15.35
C VAL A 28 16.43 -7.40 15.86
N SER A 29 16.07 -7.78 17.10
CA SER A 29 16.43 -9.09 17.65
C SER A 29 15.54 -10.22 17.08
N ARG A 30 16.06 -11.46 17.05
CA ARG A 30 15.24 -12.64 16.71
C ARG A 30 14.01 -12.78 17.62
N GLN A 31 14.17 -12.49 18.91
CA GLN A 31 13.09 -12.54 19.89
C GLN A 31 11.99 -11.51 19.57
N THR A 32 12.37 -10.33 19.08
CA THR A 32 11.43 -9.31 18.62
C THR A 32 10.55 -9.84 17.48
N VAL A 33 11.15 -10.44 16.46
CA VAL A 33 10.40 -11.07 15.35
C VAL A 33 9.51 -12.21 15.85
N SER A 34 10.03 -13.06 16.73
CA SER A 34 9.23 -14.15 17.33
C SER A 34 8.03 -13.62 18.10
N ASN A 35 8.18 -12.52 18.85
CA ASN A 35 7.09 -11.89 19.60
C ASN A 35 6.03 -11.29 18.67
N TRP A 36 6.45 -10.71 17.54
CA TRP A 36 5.53 -10.20 16.53
C TRP A 36 4.68 -11.31 15.91
N ARG A 37 5.28 -12.45 15.57
CA ARG A 37 4.56 -13.59 14.96
C ARG A 37 3.45 -14.16 15.85
N VAL A 38 3.63 -14.08 17.17
CA VAL A 38 2.65 -14.56 18.16
C VAL A 38 1.76 -13.45 18.72
N GLY A 39 1.86 -12.21 18.20
CA GLY A 39 1.04 -11.08 18.64
C GLY A 39 1.34 -10.57 20.05
N ARG A 40 2.49 -10.90 20.65
CA ARG A 40 2.89 -10.40 21.99
C ARG A 40 3.29 -8.93 21.97
N THR A 41 3.96 -8.53 20.89
CA THR A 41 4.33 -7.15 20.61
C THR A 41 4.08 -6.87 19.14
N PHE A 42 4.14 -5.60 18.74
CA PHE A 42 3.85 -5.18 17.38
C PHE A 42 5.04 -4.41 16.78
N PRO A 43 5.26 -4.46 15.46
CA PRO A 43 6.24 -3.62 14.78
C PRO A 43 6.00 -2.12 15.08
N ASP A 44 7.08 -1.35 15.24
CA ASP A 44 7.02 0.10 15.36
C ASP A 44 7.11 0.77 13.97
N ALA A 45 6.98 2.10 13.91
CA ALA A 45 7.01 2.81 12.63
C ALA A 45 8.31 2.58 11.83
N LYS A 46 9.46 2.45 12.51
CA LYS A 46 10.76 2.18 11.87
C LYS A 46 10.79 0.78 11.26
N ALA A 47 10.31 -0.22 11.99
CA ALA A 47 10.19 -1.59 11.49
C ALA A 47 9.20 -1.67 10.31
N CYS A 48 8.05 -0.99 10.39
CA CYS A 48 7.10 -0.89 9.29
C CYS A 48 7.73 -0.26 8.04
N GLY A 49 8.56 0.77 8.19
CA GLY A 49 9.34 1.37 7.10
C GLY A 49 10.26 0.36 6.41
N ARG A 50 11.04 -0.39 7.19
CA ARG A 50 11.94 -1.42 6.65
C ARG A 50 11.18 -2.56 5.95
N ILE A 51 10.02 -2.97 6.51
CA ILE A 51 9.15 -3.96 5.88
C ILE A 51 8.60 -3.42 4.55
N SER A 52 8.22 -2.14 4.50
CA SER A 52 7.76 -1.46 3.29
C SER A 52 8.84 -1.45 2.20
N GLU A 53 10.05 -1.04 2.55
CA GLU A 53 11.21 -1.05 1.65
C GLU A 53 11.54 -2.46 1.14
N ALA A 54 11.50 -3.46 2.02
CA ALA A 54 11.81 -4.83 1.67
C ALA A 54 10.76 -5.49 0.77
N THR A 55 9.48 -5.18 0.96
CA THR A 55 8.36 -5.83 0.25
C THR A 55 7.87 -5.06 -0.97
N GLY A 56 8.12 -3.76 -1.03
CA GLY A 56 7.51 -2.82 -1.97
C GLY A 56 6.04 -2.49 -1.63
N ILE A 57 5.51 -2.99 -0.51
CA ILE A 57 4.15 -2.66 -0.06
C ILE A 57 4.17 -1.24 0.53
N PRO A 58 3.25 -0.35 0.15
CA PRO A 58 3.17 1.01 0.70
C PRO A 58 3.09 1.03 2.24
N LEU A 59 3.84 1.94 2.88
CA LEU A 59 3.95 2.03 4.33
C LEU A 59 2.57 2.21 5.02
N ASN A 60 1.66 2.97 4.42
CA ASN A 60 0.31 3.16 4.95
C ASN A 60 -0.49 1.84 5.04
N VAL A 61 -0.30 0.92 4.11
CA VAL A 61 -0.94 -0.41 4.13
C VAL A 61 -0.39 -1.24 5.29
N ILE A 62 0.94 -1.27 5.44
CA ILE A 62 1.60 -1.99 6.54
C ILE A 62 1.16 -1.43 7.90
N MET A 63 1.18 -0.10 8.06
CA MET A 63 0.73 0.55 9.28
C MET A 63 -0.76 0.30 9.55
N GLY A 64 -1.60 0.22 8.52
CA GLY A 64 -3.00 -0.15 8.66
C GLY A 64 -3.18 -1.56 9.21
N VAL A 65 -2.46 -2.54 8.67
CA VAL A 65 -2.49 -3.93 9.16
C VAL A 65 -1.96 -4.04 10.60
N VAL A 66 -0.81 -3.41 10.88
CA VAL A 66 -0.22 -3.42 12.22
C VAL A 66 -1.11 -2.69 13.23
N GLY A 67 -1.76 -1.60 12.82
CA GLY A 67 -2.71 -0.85 13.65
C GLY A 67 -3.97 -1.65 13.95
N GLU A 68 -4.53 -2.35 12.96
CA GLU A 68 -5.68 -3.25 13.15
C GLU A 68 -5.38 -4.37 14.14
N GLU A 69 -4.21 -5.00 14.03
CA GLU A 69 -3.78 -6.06 14.94
C GLU A 69 -3.48 -5.55 16.36
N ARG A 70 -2.95 -4.33 16.46
CA ARG A 70 -2.66 -3.68 17.74
C ARG A 70 -3.93 -3.23 18.47
N ALA A 71 -4.93 -2.78 17.73
CA ALA A 71 -6.15 -2.23 18.31
C ALA A 71 -6.85 -3.28 19.19
N THR A 72 -7.13 -2.91 20.43
CA THR A 72 -7.85 -3.75 21.39
C THR A 72 -9.36 -3.56 21.28
N ASP A 73 -9.81 -2.37 20.83
CA ASP A 73 -11.21 -2.01 20.64
C ASP A 73 -11.67 -2.19 19.18
N GLN A 74 -12.92 -2.61 19.00
CA GLN A 74 -13.54 -2.85 17.69
C GLN A 74 -13.74 -1.57 16.88
N GLU A 75 -14.00 -0.44 17.53
CA GLU A 75 -14.12 0.85 16.83
C GLU A 75 -12.79 1.30 16.24
N GLU A 76 -11.70 1.15 16.99
CA GLU A 76 -10.36 1.48 16.53
C GLU A 76 -9.91 0.55 15.37
N LYS A 77 -10.24 -0.74 15.43
CA LYS A 77 -10.03 -1.69 14.31
C LYS A 77 -10.72 -1.23 13.03
N ALA A 78 -11.93 -0.71 13.13
CA ALA A 78 -12.67 -0.24 11.95
C ALA A 78 -12.01 0.98 11.28
N VAL A 79 -11.39 1.87 12.06
CA VAL A 79 -10.61 3.01 11.53
C VAL A 79 -9.39 2.52 10.77
N TRP A 80 -8.62 1.59 11.34
CA TRP A 80 -7.43 1.03 10.71
C TRP A 80 -7.75 0.23 9.44
N ARG A 81 -8.84 -0.55 9.43
CA ARG A 81 -9.36 -1.22 8.23
C ARG A 81 -9.69 -0.25 7.10
N ARG A 82 -10.34 0.88 7.42
CA ARG A 82 -10.68 1.91 6.42
C ARG A 82 -9.43 2.55 5.81
N LEU A 83 -8.36 2.75 6.60
CA LEU A 83 -7.09 3.25 6.09
C LEU A 83 -6.38 2.22 5.20
N ALA A 84 -6.41 0.94 5.57
CA ALA A 84 -5.84 -0.15 4.76
C ALA A 84 -6.61 -0.36 3.43
N GLY A 85 -7.94 -0.28 3.45
CA GLY A 85 -8.79 -0.53 2.28
C GLY A 85 -8.75 0.56 1.20
N LYS A 86 -8.47 1.83 1.57
CA LYS A 86 -8.49 2.96 0.62
C LYS A 86 -7.27 3.01 -0.33
N ALA A 87 -6.23 2.20 -0.11
CA ALA A 87 -5.02 2.20 -0.93
C ALA A 87 -5.03 1.22 -2.12
N ALA A 88 -6.02 0.31 -2.20
CA ALA A 88 -6.05 -0.75 -3.22
C ALA A 88 -6.46 -0.26 -4.63
N ALA A 89 -6.84 1.01 -4.81
CA ALA A 89 -7.44 1.50 -6.05
C ALA A 89 -6.46 2.04 -7.12
N VAL A 90 -5.13 2.04 -6.90
CA VAL A 90 -4.19 2.78 -7.79
C VAL A 90 -3.29 1.88 -8.67
N LEU A 91 -3.31 0.55 -8.54
CA LEU A 91 -2.27 -0.32 -9.14
C LEU A 91 -2.75 -1.31 -10.23
N VAL A 92 -3.79 -1.00 -11.00
CA VAL A 92 -4.23 -1.84 -12.14
C VAL A 92 -3.74 -1.33 -13.51
N LEU A 93 -3.11 -0.16 -13.61
CA LEU A 93 -2.95 0.51 -14.92
C LEU A 93 -1.62 0.32 -15.68
N ILE A 94 -0.68 -0.56 -15.29
CA ILE A 94 0.67 -0.54 -15.93
C ILE A 94 1.09 -1.82 -16.71
N THR A 95 0.41 -2.97 -16.65
CA THR A 95 1.00 -4.21 -17.23
C THR A 95 0.21 -4.97 -18.31
N ALA A 96 -0.84 -4.40 -18.92
CA ALA A 96 -1.58 -5.09 -20.00
C ALA A 96 -1.70 -4.28 -21.30
N GLY A 97 -0.67 -3.49 -21.64
CA GLY A 97 -0.64 -2.61 -22.81
C GLY A 97 -0.08 -3.22 -24.10
N THR A 98 -0.25 -4.52 -24.34
CA THR A 98 -0.01 -5.17 -25.65
C THR A 98 -0.92 -6.39 -25.70
N MET A 99 -2.19 -6.30 -26.10
CA MET A 99 -2.61 -6.54 -27.48
C MET A 99 -4.11 -6.19 -27.60
N ALA A 100 -4.43 -5.35 -28.59
CA ALA A 100 -5.71 -5.19 -29.29
C ALA A 100 -7.04 -5.42 -28.53
N GLN A 101 -7.78 -4.32 -28.28
CA GLN A 101 -9.20 -4.22 -28.71
C GLN A 101 -9.67 -2.74 -28.76
N PRO A 102 -10.67 -2.42 -29.61
CA PRO A 102 -10.78 -1.14 -30.30
C PRO A 102 -11.64 -0.08 -29.59
N ASN A 103 -11.11 1.14 -29.58
CA ASN A 103 -11.77 2.39 -29.93
C ASN A 103 -13.30 2.52 -29.70
N THR A 104 -13.74 2.70 -28.46
CA THR A 104 -14.97 3.47 -28.13
C THR A 104 -14.90 4.18 -26.77
N ALA A 105 -14.01 3.77 -25.84
CA ALA A 105 -13.92 4.40 -24.52
C ALA A 105 -13.21 5.78 -24.49
N GLN A 106 -12.41 6.12 -25.52
CA GLN A 106 -11.72 7.42 -25.58
C GLN A 106 -12.59 8.57 -26.13
N ALA A 107 -13.73 8.26 -26.77
CA ALA A 107 -14.60 9.29 -27.35
C ALA A 107 -15.48 10.03 -26.33
N ALA A 108 -15.74 9.42 -25.16
CA ALA A 108 -16.47 10.07 -24.08
C ALA A 108 -15.59 11.03 -23.26
N VAL A 109 -14.29 10.72 -23.14
CA VAL A 109 -13.35 11.49 -22.33
C VAL A 109 -12.85 12.74 -23.08
N SER A 110 -12.68 12.68 -24.40
CA SER A 110 -12.26 13.84 -25.20
C SER A 110 -13.34 14.93 -25.29
N LYS A 111 -14.62 14.57 -25.42
CA LYS A 111 -15.71 15.57 -25.43
C LYS A 111 -15.83 16.32 -24.10
N ALA A 112 -15.70 15.63 -22.97
CA ALA A 112 -15.80 16.25 -21.65
C ALA A 112 -14.62 17.20 -21.34
N VAL A 113 -13.43 16.95 -21.89
CA VAL A 113 -12.23 17.78 -21.65
C VAL A 113 -12.16 18.98 -22.61
N THR A 114 -12.69 18.88 -23.83
CA THR A 114 -12.62 19.98 -24.82
C THR A 114 -13.73 21.02 -24.64
N GLU A 115 -14.88 20.67 -24.07
CA GLU A 115 -15.97 21.63 -23.83
C GLU A 115 -15.77 22.53 -22.61
N ALA A 116 -14.89 22.15 -21.67
CA ALA A 116 -14.59 22.94 -20.47
C ALA A 116 -13.45 23.97 -20.65
N GLY A 117 -12.78 24.00 -21.81
CA GLY A 117 -11.49 24.69 -21.98
C GLY A 117 -11.42 25.84 -22.98
N ASN A 118 -12.49 26.14 -23.74
CA ASN A 118 -12.40 27.18 -24.77
C ASN A 118 -13.71 27.95 -25.01
N GLY A 119 -14.40 28.30 -23.92
CA GLY A 119 -15.37 29.39 -23.91
C GLY A 119 -14.63 30.72 -24.01
N GLY A 120 -14.46 31.23 -25.23
CA GLY A 120 -13.80 32.50 -25.49
C GLY A 120 -14.40 33.63 -24.65
N MET A 121 -13.59 34.23 -23.78
CA MET A 121 -13.91 35.50 -23.15
C MET A 121 -13.16 36.62 -23.87
N TYR A 122 -13.96 37.48 -24.51
CA TYR A 122 -13.59 38.77 -25.07
C TYR A 122 -12.81 39.62 -24.06
N ILE A 123 -11.62 40.09 -24.46
CA ILE A 123 -11.12 41.40 -24.04
C ILE A 123 -10.92 42.25 -25.30
N MET A 124 -12.00 42.95 -25.66
CA MET A 124 -11.97 44.12 -26.53
C MET A 124 -11.80 45.34 -25.64
N PHE A 125 -10.93 46.29 -26.02
CA PHE A 125 -11.07 47.76 -25.92
C PHE A 125 -9.70 48.46 -25.98
N PRO A 126 -9.64 49.74 -26.39
CA PRO A 126 -10.06 50.35 -27.65
C PRO A 126 -8.90 50.59 -28.63
#